data_AF-A0A8H7BF60-F1
#
_entry.id   AF-A0A8H7BF60-F1
#
_cell.length_a   1.000
_cell.length_b   1.000
_cell.length_c   1.000
_cell.angle_alpha   90.00
_cell.angle_beta   90.00
_cell.angle_gamma   90.00
#
_symmetry.space_group_name_H-M   'P 1'
#
loop_
_entity.id
_entity.type
_entity.pdbx_description
1 polymer ?
#
loop_
_entity_poly.entity_id
_entity_poly.type
_entity_poly.pdbx_seq_one_letter_code
_entity_poly.pdbx_strand_id
1 'polypeptide(L)' 'KPRPGEQLTVERELDPVEANLQWRYNNDENIENVPSGLVLDFAQEGLDSPSVILAEPNGSDTQRWFLQPQQ' A
#
# COMPACT_ATOMS: atom_id res chain seq x y z
N LYS A 1 13.89 -11.89 -16.14
CA LYS A 1 13.17 -12.79 -15.20
C LYS A 1 13.78 -12.57 -13.82
N PRO A 2 13.09 -11.92 -12.87
CA PRO A 2 13.64 -11.65 -11.54
C PRO A 2 13.77 -12.95 -10.74
N ARG A 3 14.69 -12.96 -9.77
CA ARG A 3 15.04 -14.17 -8.99
C ARG A 3 14.10 -14.34 -7.78
N PRO A 4 13.89 -15.58 -7.29
CA PRO A 4 13.14 -15.81 -6.05
C PRO A 4 13.87 -15.15 -4.87
N GLY A 5 13.18 -14.27 -4.14
CA GLY A 5 13.73 -13.55 -2.98
C GLY A 5 14.29 -12.14 -3.26
N GLU A 6 14.16 -11.63 -4.48
CA GLU A 6 14.51 -10.24 -4.80
C GLU A 6 13.31 -9.34 -4.44
N GLN A 7 13.45 -8.55 -3.38
CA GLN A 7 12.48 -7.49 -3.06
C GLN A 7 12.52 -6.48 -4.21
N LEU A 8 11.50 -6.48 -5.05
CA LEU A 8 11.35 -5.53 -6.15
C LEU A 8 10.96 -4.17 -5.56
N THR A 9 11.95 -3.41 -5.11
CA THR A 9 11.74 -2.00 -4.80
C THR A 9 11.58 -1.26 -6.13
N VAL A 10 10.34 -0.97 -6.51
CA VAL A 10 10.04 -0.11 -7.66
C VAL A 10 10.16 1.34 -7.20
N GLU A 11 11.38 1.85 -7.21
CA GLU A 11 11.64 3.29 -7.08
C GLU A 11 11.55 3.90 -8.48
N ARG A 12 10.46 4.64 -8.73
CA ARG A 12 10.29 5.44 -9.94
C ARG A 12 10.36 6.92 -9.59
N GLU A 13 10.93 7.71 -10.48
CA GLU A 13 10.90 9.17 -10.40
C GLU A 13 9.44 9.64 -10.35
N LEU A 14 9.12 10.50 -9.37
CA LEU A 14 7.76 11.00 -9.14
C LEU A 14 7.30 11.80 -10.37
N ASP A 15 6.33 11.27 -11.11
CA ASP A 15 5.50 12.09 -12.00
C ASP A 15 4.29 12.58 -11.18
N PRO A 16 4.23 13.87 -10.79
CA PRO A 16 3.17 14.39 -9.94
C PRO A 16 1.79 14.40 -10.61
N VAL A 17 1.71 14.09 -11.91
CA VAL A 17 0.46 14.02 -12.69
C VAL A 17 0.00 12.58 -12.92
N GLU A 18 0.81 11.58 -12.55
CA GLU A 18 0.38 10.19 -12.58
C GLU A 18 -0.69 9.94 -11.50
N ALA A 19 -1.93 9.81 -11.96
CA ALA A 19 -3.10 9.73 -11.10
C ALA A 19 -2.91 8.69 -9.98
N ASN A 20 -2.32 7.54 -10.29
CA ASN A 20 -2.10 6.41 -9.37
C ASN A 20 -1.13 6.70 -8.21
N LEU A 21 -0.55 7.89 -8.09
CA LEU A 21 0.31 8.30 -6.97
C LEU A 21 -0.38 9.24 -5.96
N GLN A 22 -1.69 9.46 -6.09
CA GLN A 22 -2.48 10.25 -5.15
C GLN A 22 -3.09 9.37 -4.05
N TRP A 23 -2.77 9.69 -2.80
CA TRP A 23 -3.18 8.91 -1.63
C TRP A 23 -3.90 9.78 -0.60
N ARG A 24 -4.89 9.19 0.09
CA ARG A 24 -5.64 9.84 1.17
C ARG A 24 -5.63 8.94 2.40
N TYR A 25 -5.28 9.52 3.55
CA TYR A 25 -5.49 8.88 4.85
C TYR A 25 -6.89 9.24 5.35
N ASN A 26 -7.73 8.23 5.57
CA ASN A 26 -9.14 8.41 5.95
C ASN A 26 -9.32 8.31 7.47
N ASN A 27 -10.47 8.76 7.97
CA ASN A 27 -10.81 8.69 9.40
C ASN A 27 -10.93 7.25 9.92
N ASP A 28 -11.16 6.28 9.03
CA ASP A 28 -11.23 4.85 9.35
C ASP A 28 -9.85 4.18 9.37
N GLU A 29 -8.77 4.98 9.48
CA GLU A 29 -7.37 4.54 9.60
C GLU A 29 -6.85 3.78 8.37
N ASN A 30 -7.53 3.83 7.23
CA ASN A 30 -7.05 3.26 5.97
C ASN A 30 -6.35 4.31 5.10
N ILE A 31 -5.50 3.82 4.18
CA ILE A 31 -4.80 4.63 3.19
C ILE A 31 -5.36 4.26 1.82
N GLU A 32 -6.10 5.19 1.21
CA GLU A 32 -6.78 5.01 -0.08
C GLU A 32 -5.96 5.56 -1.23
N ASN A 33 -5.89 4.81 -2.32
CA ASN A 33 -5.46 5.30 -3.62
C ASN A 33 -6.62 6.02 -4.31
N VAL A 34 -6.58 7.35 -4.35
CA VAL A 34 -7.71 8.21 -4.75
C VAL A 34 -8.31 7.85 -6.12
N PRO A 35 -7.51 7.56 -7.18
CA PRO A 35 -8.09 7.24 -8.49
C PRO A 35 -8.76 5.86 -8.57
N SER A 36 -8.28 4.87 -7.81
CA SER A 36 -8.82 3.51 -7.87
C SER A 36 -9.88 3.24 -6.80
N GLY A 37 -9.89 4.01 -5.71
CA GLY A 37 -10.73 3.77 -4.54
C GLY A 37 -10.32 2.55 -3.71
N LEU A 38 -9.21 1.89 -4.07
CA LEU A 38 -8.65 0.76 -3.32
C LEU A 38 -7.81 1.26 -2.16
N VAL A 39 -7.68 0.43 -1.12
CA VAL A 39 -6.88 0.75 0.08
C VAL A 39 -5.66 -0.14 0.19
N LEU A 40 -4.62 0.35 0.87
CA LEU A 40 -3.47 -0.48 1.26
C LEU A 40 -3.92 -1.59 2.21
N ASP A 41 -3.61 -2.82 1.85
CA ASP A 41 -3.93 -4.02 2.61
C ASP A 41 -2.65 -4.85 2.83
N PHE A 42 -2.38 -5.22 4.07
CA PHE A 42 -1.32 -6.14 4.42
C PHE A 42 -1.73 -7.57 4.10
N ALA A 43 -1.31 -8.06 2.93
CA ALA A 43 -1.51 -9.44 2.53
C ALA A 43 -0.45 -10.33 3.19
N GLN A 44 -0.91 -11.20 4.09
CA GLN A 44 -0.09 -12.30 4.60
C GLN A 44 -0.11 -13.46 3.58
N GLU A 45 0.68 -13.36 2.52
CA GLU A 45 0.97 -14.53 1.68
C GLU A 45 2.05 -15.41 2.35
N GLY A 46 1.63 -16.14 3.39
CA GLY A 46 2.49 -17.04 4.15
C GLY A 46 3.41 -16.34 5.16
N LEU A 47 4.09 -17.14 5.98
CA LEU A 47 4.91 -16.66 7.11
C LEU A 47 6.20 -15.93 6.69
N ASP A 48 6.63 -16.08 5.43
CA ASP A 48 7.98 -15.70 4.98
C ASP A 48 8.03 -14.52 4.00
N SER A 49 6.89 -13.91 3.64
CA SER A 49 6.88 -12.81 2.65
C SER A 49 5.73 -11.81 2.90
N PRO A 50 5.87 -10.93 3.90
CA PRO A 50 4.90 -9.86 4.12
C PRO A 50 4.82 -8.95 2.89
N SER A 51 3.62 -8.77 2.32
CA SER A 51 3.38 -7.94 1.15
C SER A 51 2.29 -6.91 1.43
N VAL A 52 2.41 -5.73 0.84
CA VAL A 52 1.36 -4.71 0.86
C VAL A 52 0.75 -4.65 -0.54
N ILE A 53 -0.57 -4.81 -0.62
CA ILE A 53 -1.33 -4.83 -1.87
C ILE A 53 -2.41 -3.73 -1.87
N LEU A 54 -3.08 -3.56 -3.00
CA LEU A 54 -4.32 -2.80 -3.10
C LEU A 54 -5.52 -3.75 -3.09
N ALA A 55 -6.49 -3.48 -2.22
CA ALA A 55 -7.70 -4.28 -2.09
C ALA A 55 -8.95 -3.41 -1.90
N GLU A 56 -10.13 -4.02 -2.09
CA GLU A 56 -11.39 -3.37 -1.73
C GLU A 56 -11.42 -3.10 -0.20
N PRO A 57 -11.96 -1.96 0.24
CA PRO A 57 -12.13 -1.70 1.66
C PRO A 57 -13.01 -2.77 2.31
N ASN A 58 -12.50 -3.45 3.32
CA ASN A 58 -13.20 -4.54 4.01
C ASN A 58 -13.22 -4.35 5.55
N GLY A 59 -12.52 -3.33 6.06
CA GLY A 59 -12.51 -2.97 7.49
C GLY A 59 -11.69 -3.90 8.38
N SER A 60 -10.90 -4.81 7.80
CA SER A 60 -9.97 -5.66 8.54
C SER A 60 -8.87 -4.82 9.20
N ASP A 61 -8.25 -5.40 10.23
CA ASP A 61 -7.06 -4.81 10.85
C ASP A 61 -5.86 -4.77 9.89
N THR A 62 -5.86 -5.57 8.82
CA THR A 62 -4.81 -5.55 7.78
C THR A 62 -4.86 -4.30 6.90
N GLN A 63 -5.95 -3.53 6.96
CA GLN A 63 -6.13 -2.27 6.22
C GLN A 63 -5.98 -1.03 7.10
N ARG A 64 -5.63 -1.19 8.39
CA ARG A 64 -5.46 -0.08 9.34
C ARG A 64 -4.00 0.29 9.50
N TRP A 65 -3.69 1.58 9.41
CA TRP A 65 -2.34 2.11 9.40
C TRP A 65 -2.20 3.25 10.42
N PHE A 66 -1.12 3.24 11.19
CA PHE A 66 -0.76 4.33 12.08
C PHE A 66 0.40 5.13 11.48
N LEU A 67 0.17 6.41 11.20
CA LEU A 67 1.19 7.31 10.67
C LEU A 67 2.05 7.86 11.81
N GLN A 68 3.32 7.43 11.89
CA GLN A 68 4.30 8.05 12.78
C GLN A 68 5.04 9.20 12.07
N PRO A 69 5.06 10.42 12.64
CA PRO A 69 5.95 11.47 12.16
C PRO A 69 7.41 11.05 12.35
N GLN A 70 8.26 11.35 11.36
CA GLN A 70 9.70 11.19 11.53
C GLN A 70 10.21 12.20 12.57
N GLN A 71 11.05 11.72 13.50
CA GLN A 71 11.72 12.54 14.51
C GLN A 71 12.95 13.22 13.92
#